data_AF-A0A956B8Y9-F1
#
_entry.id   AF-A0A956B8Y9-F1
#
_cell.length_a   1.000
_cell.length_b   1.000
_cell.length_c   1.000
_cell.angle_alpha   90.00
_cell.angle_beta   90.00
_cell.angle_gamma   90.00
#
_symmetry.space_group_name_H-M   'P 1'
#
loop_
_entity.id
_entity.type
_entity.pdbx_description
1 polymer ?
#
loop_
_entity_poly.entity_id
_entity_poly.type
_entity_poly.pdbx_seq_one_letter_code
_entity_poly.pdbx_strand_id
1 'polypeptide(L)'
;LPGGLYPGGVDGTIEEVTAALKASDFKSWPEPNPLRLKYAKLVYINLDNAVQATSGAAEGTAELTRLLIAEAERVLDTAGIEYATWREFQEVAPLVRGDVPGFDRTASGSTWQSLARGAGSIETDYLNGEILLLGTLHGVPTPINRAVQDRVTRMLVDGTPPRSVPPAEIFDLARSYGAEI
;
A
#
# COMPACT_ATOMS: atom_id res chain seq x y z
N LEU A 1 0.20 16.28 4.84
CA LEU A 1 -0.96 15.90 5.66
C LEU A 1 -2.16 16.67 5.14
N PRO A 2 -2.76 16.22 4.02
CA PRO A 2 -4.05 16.75 3.57
C PRO A 2 -5.13 16.44 4.62
N GLY A 3 -5.96 17.42 4.95
CA GLY A 3 -7.10 17.27 5.86
C GLY A 3 -8.42 17.60 5.15
N GLY A 4 -9.45 16.79 5.39
CA GLY A 4 -10.78 16.98 4.79
C GLY A 4 -11.82 16.15 5.51
N LEU A 5 -13.09 16.45 5.22
CA LEU A 5 -14.23 15.73 5.74
C LEU A 5 -14.41 14.38 5.03
N TYR A 6 -15.17 13.49 5.68
CA TYR A 6 -15.68 12.28 5.05
C TYR A 6 -17.20 12.42 4.86
N PRO A 7 -17.78 12.09 3.69
CA PRO A 7 -17.10 11.54 2.49
C PRO A 7 -16.35 12.58 1.64
N GLY A 8 -16.53 13.88 1.91
CA GLY A 8 -15.77 14.94 1.25
C GLY A 8 -16.14 16.32 1.78
N GLY A 9 -15.32 17.32 1.42
CA GLY A 9 -15.48 18.72 1.80
C GLY A 9 -14.45 19.20 2.82
N VAL A 10 -14.55 20.48 3.16
CA VAL A 10 -13.71 21.19 4.14
C VAL A 10 -14.64 22.07 4.97
N ASP A 11 -14.41 22.14 6.28
CA ASP A 11 -15.07 23.07 7.19
C ASP A 11 -14.03 23.91 7.95
N GLY A 12 -14.52 24.84 8.78
CA GLY A 12 -13.66 25.70 9.58
C GLY A 12 -12.72 24.92 10.50
N THR A 13 -13.13 23.75 11.01
CA THR A 13 -12.26 22.91 11.85
C THR A 13 -11.10 22.32 11.05
N ILE A 14 -11.34 21.83 9.82
CA ILE A 14 -10.26 21.36 8.94
C ILE A 14 -9.30 22.52 8.60
N GLU A 15 -9.82 23.71 8.32
CA GLU A 15 -8.99 24.89 8.06
C GLU A 15 -8.10 25.24 9.27
N GLU A 16 -8.68 25.31 10.46
CA GLU A 16 -7.96 25.61 11.70
C GLU A 16 -6.87 24.58 12.01
N VAL A 17 -7.20 23.28 11.94
CA VAL A 17 -6.24 22.20 12.24
C VAL A 17 -5.10 22.16 11.23
N THR A 18 -5.40 22.26 9.94
CA THR A 18 -4.36 22.22 8.90
C THR A 18 -3.47 23.46 8.97
N ALA A 19 -4.01 24.64 9.30
CA ALA A 19 -3.24 25.85 9.57
C ALA A 19 -2.33 25.70 10.80
N ALA A 20 -2.82 25.13 11.90
CA ALA A 20 -2.02 24.89 13.10
C ALA A 20 -0.85 23.92 12.86
N LEU A 21 -1.09 22.84 12.11
CA LEU A 21 -0.04 21.91 11.69
C LEU A 21 0.99 22.60 10.79
N LYS A 22 0.53 23.42 9.85
CA LYS A 22 1.42 24.20 8.98
C LYS A 22 2.27 25.20 9.75
N ALA A 23 1.71 25.85 10.77
CA ALA A 23 2.44 26.74 11.68
C ALA A 23 3.48 26.00 12.54
N SER A 24 3.38 24.66 12.62
CA SER A 24 4.30 23.78 13.32
C SER A 24 5.25 23.04 12.36
N ASP A 25 5.52 23.62 11.19
CA ASP A 25 6.41 23.11 10.13
C ASP A 25 5.99 21.76 9.48
N PHE A 26 4.75 21.31 9.70
CA PHE A 26 4.21 20.17 8.93
C PHE A 26 3.70 20.64 7.58
N LYS A 27 4.01 19.91 6.49
CA LYS A 27 3.35 20.10 5.20
C LYS A 27 1.88 19.68 5.35
N SER A 28 0.98 20.64 5.55
CA SER A 28 -0.46 20.40 5.81
C SER A 28 -1.34 21.42 5.06
N TRP A 29 -2.49 20.99 4.55
CA TRP A 29 -3.43 21.83 3.79
C TRP A 29 -4.86 21.23 3.80
N PRO A 30 -5.92 22.05 3.66
CA PRO A 30 -7.27 21.56 3.40
C PRO A 30 -7.38 20.90 2.03
N GLU A 31 -7.98 19.71 1.97
CA GLU A 31 -8.16 18.89 0.78
C GLU A 31 -9.60 18.36 0.78
N PRO A 32 -10.48 18.84 -0.11
CA PRO A 32 -11.88 18.40 -0.17
C PRO A 32 -12.09 16.91 -0.44
N ASN A 33 -11.14 16.25 -1.13
CA ASN A 33 -11.17 14.81 -1.33
C ASN A 33 -9.86 14.17 -0.83
N PRO A 34 -9.67 14.00 0.49
CA PRO A 34 -8.43 13.46 1.03
C PRO A 34 -8.28 11.96 0.75
N LEU A 35 -9.39 11.25 0.47
CA LEU A 35 -9.38 9.83 0.16
C LEU A 35 -8.62 9.53 -1.12
N ARG A 36 -8.69 10.41 -2.14
CA ARG A 36 -7.95 10.18 -3.40
C ARG A 36 -6.44 10.03 -3.18
N LEU A 37 -5.88 10.77 -2.22
CA LEU A 37 -4.47 10.70 -1.85
C LEU A 37 -4.18 9.49 -0.96
N LYS A 38 -5.13 9.05 -0.12
CA LYS A 38 -5.00 7.82 0.67
C LYS A 38 -5.02 6.57 -0.22
N TYR A 39 -5.91 6.51 -1.20
CA TYR A 39 -5.95 5.42 -2.18
C TYR A 39 -4.71 5.42 -3.07
N ALA A 40 -4.22 6.58 -3.52
CA ALA A 40 -2.93 6.65 -4.22
C ALA A 40 -1.77 6.10 -3.37
N LYS A 41 -1.70 6.46 -2.07
CA LYS A 41 -0.72 5.89 -1.15
C LYS A 41 -0.90 4.38 -0.98
N LEU A 42 -2.14 3.90 -0.86
CA LEU A 42 -2.44 2.48 -0.77
C LEU A 42 -1.85 1.75 -1.98
N VAL A 43 -2.28 2.13 -3.18
CA VAL A 43 -1.94 1.50 -4.45
C VAL A 43 -0.44 1.54 -4.72
N TYR A 44 0.19 2.71 -4.68
CA TYR A 44 1.55 2.87 -5.17
C TYR A 44 2.64 2.66 -4.11
N ILE A 45 2.30 2.70 -2.82
CA ILE A 45 3.28 2.60 -1.72
C ILE A 45 3.01 1.40 -0.83
N ASN A 46 1.82 1.35 -0.23
CA ASN A 46 1.55 0.38 0.83
C ASN A 46 1.52 -1.05 0.31
N LEU A 47 0.96 -1.24 -0.89
CA LEU A 47 0.90 -2.54 -1.52
C LEU A 47 2.29 -3.06 -1.92
N ASP A 48 3.17 -2.21 -2.45
CA ASP A 48 4.55 -2.59 -2.77
C ASP A 48 5.35 -2.96 -1.50
N ASN A 49 5.07 -2.32 -0.34
CA ASN A 49 5.72 -2.70 0.91
C ASN A 49 5.50 -4.19 1.26
N ALA A 50 4.34 -4.76 0.94
CA ALA A 50 4.06 -6.17 1.16
C ALA A 50 4.92 -7.06 0.23
N VAL A 51 5.01 -6.71 -1.05
CA VAL A 51 5.85 -7.42 -2.03
C VAL A 51 7.34 -7.35 -1.66
N GLN A 52 7.82 -6.18 -1.25
CA GLN A 52 9.21 -6.01 -0.79
C GLN A 52 9.50 -6.77 0.50
N ALA A 53 8.48 -6.98 1.35
CA ALA A 53 8.61 -7.76 2.57
C ALA A 53 8.68 -9.27 2.29
N THR A 54 7.98 -9.78 1.27
CA THR A 54 8.01 -11.19 0.89
C THR A 54 9.26 -11.54 0.09
N SER A 55 9.56 -10.77 -0.96
CA SER A 55 10.45 -11.19 -2.05
C SER A 55 11.65 -10.27 -2.25
N GLY A 56 11.67 -9.08 -1.64
CA GLY A 56 12.73 -8.10 -1.83
C GLY A 56 13.01 -7.84 -3.33
N ALA A 57 14.27 -7.77 -3.70
CA ALA A 57 14.70 -7.49 -5.08
C ALA A 57 14.87 -8.75 -5.97
N ALA A 58 14.20 -9.87 -5.63
CA ALA A 58 14.28 -11.09 -6.42
C ALA A 58 13.74 -10.92 -7.86
N GLU A 59 14.19 -11.79 -8.77
CA GLU A 59 13.65 -11.84 -10.13
C GLU A 59 12.14 -12.11 -10.11
N GLY A 60 11.37 -11.32 -10.87
CA GLY A 60 9.92 -11.38 -10.89
C GLY A 60 9.20 -10.45 -9.90
N THR A 61 9.90 -9.84 -8.93
CA THR A 61 9.28 -8.89 -7.97
C THR A 61 8.64 -7.71 -8.69
N ALA A 62 9.33 -7.13 -9.68
CA ALA A 62 8.81 -5.97 -10.41
C ALA A 62 7.51 -6.30 -11.17
N GLU A 63 7.42 -7.50 -11.75
CA GLU A 63 6.22 -7.96 -12.44
C GLU A 63 5.08 -8.24 -11.44
N LEU A 64 5.41 -8.82 -10.29
CA LEU A 64 4.46 -9.04 -9.21
C LEU A 64 3.86 -7.71 -8.72
N THR A 65 4.69 -6.71 -8.44
CA THR A 65 4.23 -5.36 -8.06
C THR A 65 3.35 -4.75 -9.16
N ARG A 66 3.75 -4.87 -10.44
CA ARG A 66 2.99 -4.33 -11.57
C ARG A 66 1.58 -4.93 -11.67
N LEU A 67 1.46 -6.26 -11.59
CA LEU A 67 0.19 -6.97 -11.66
C LEU A 67 -0.71 -6.67 -10.44
N LEU A 68 -0.09 -6.58 -9.27
CA LEU A 68 -0.77 -6.24 -8.02
C LEU A 68 -1.37 -4.83 -8.07
N ILE A 69 -0.62 -3.85 -8.56
CA ILE A 69 -1.10 -2.47 -8.77
C ILE A 69 -2.22 -2.46 -9.81
N ALA A 70 -2.05 -3.17 -10.93
CA ALA A 70 -3.06 -3.22 -11.97
C ALA A 70 -4.40 -3.80 -11.48
N GLU A 71 -4.39 -4.79 -10.58
CA GLU A 71 -5.61 -5.25 -9.90
C GLU A 71 -6.26 -4.16 -9.06
N ALA A 72 -5.47 -3.47 -8.23
CA ALA A 72 -5.98 -2.44 -7.35
C ALA A 72 -6.60 -1.26 -8.14
N GLU A 73 -5.96 -0.83 -9.23
CA GLU A 73 -6.49 0.20 -10.13
C GLU A 73 -7.83 -0.23 -10.73
N ARG A 74 -7.93 -1.44 -11.29
CA ARG A 74 -9.20 -1.96 -11.84
C ARG A 74 -10.32 -2.01 -10.80
N VAL A 75 -9.99 -2.38 -9.56
CA VAL A 75 -10.94 -2.42 -8.45
C VAL A 75 -11.46 -1.02 -8.13
N LEU A 76 -10.56 -0.04 -7.97
CA LEU A 76 -10.93 1.34 -7.65
C LEU A 76 -11.73 1.99 -8.79
N ASP A 77 -11.32 1.77 -10.04
CA ASP A 77 -12.03 2.25 -11.22
C ASP A 77 -13.46 1.68 -11.29
N THR A 78 -13.62 0.37 -11.06
CA THR A 78 -14.94 -0.29 -11.08
C THR A 78 -15.81 0.14 -9.89
N ALA A 79 -15.19 0.43 -8.75
CA ALA A 79 -15.88 0.94 -7.57
C ALA A 79 -16.27 2.43 -7.69
N GLY A 80 -15.78 3.14 -8.72
CA GLY A 80 -15.99 4.58 -8.86
C GLY A 80 -15.26 5.39 -7.78
N ILE A 81 -14.18 4.85 -7.22
CA ILE A 81 -13.37 5.50 -6.19
C ILE A 81 -12.27 6.30 -6.85
N GLU A 82 -12.35 7.62 -6.74
CA GLU A 82 -11.28 8.50 -7.24
C GLU A 82 -9.99 8.28 -6.45
N TYR A 83 -8.88 8.15 -7.17
CA TYR A 83 -7.52 8.11 -6.60
C TYR A 83 -6.59 9.00 -7.42
N ALA A 84 -5.65 9.66 -6.74
CA ALA A 84 -4.67 10.49 -7.43
C ALA A 84 -3.71 9.63 -8.25
N THR A 85 -3.23 10.17 -9.36
CA THR A 85 -2.13 9.56 -10.11
C THR A 85 -0.85 9.52 -9.29
N TRP A 86 0.08 8.64 -9.66
CA TRP A 86 1.40 8.61 -9.02
C TRP A 86 2.11 9.97 -9.06
N ARG A 87 1.98 10.71 -10.17
CA ARG A 87 2.58 12.03 -10.34
C ARG A 87 2.00 13.04 -9.34
N GLU A 88 0.68 13.17 -9.29
CA GLU A 88 0.01 14.06 -8.33
C GLU A 88 0.40 13.71 -6.89
N PHE A 89 0.45 12.40 -6.57
CA PHE A 89 0.86 11.94 -5.25
C PHE A 89 2.29 12.36 -4.91
N GLN A 90 3.24 12.24 -5.85
CA GLN A 90 4.63 12.65 -5.64
C GLN A 90 4.79 14.17 -5.47
N GLU A 91 3.98 14.98 -6.14
CA GLU A 91 4.00 16.44 -5.99
C GLU A 91 3.59 16.86 -4.56
N VAL A 92 2.57 16.18 -3.99
CA VAL A 92 2.04 16.52 -2.67
C VAL A 92 2.69 15.76 -1.51
N ALA A 93 3.23 14.57 -1.76
CA ALA A 93 3.87 13.71 -0.77
C ALA A 93 5.12 13.05 -1.37
N PRO A 94 6.16 13.84 -1.72
CA PRO A 94 7.37 13.29 -2.30
C PRO A 94 7.97 12.28 -1.33
N LEU A 95 8.34 11.10 -1.85
CA LEU A 95 9.08 10.14 -1.07
C LEU A 95 10.51 10.66 -0.88
N VAL A 96 10.73 11.42 0.17
CA VAL A 96 12.08 11.85 0.55
C VAL A 96 12.79 10.63 1.15
N ARG A 97 13.49 9.89 0.28
CA ARG A 97 14.44 8.85 0.67
C ARG A 97 15.79 9.53 0.84
N GLY A 98 16.07 10.01 2.05
CA GLY A 98 17.40 10.49 2.42
C GLY A 98 18.27 9.36 2.92
N ASP A 99 19.56 9.37 2.59
CA ASP A 99 20.54 8.50 3.23
C ASP A 99 20.68 8.92 4.69
N VAL A 100 20.51 7.97 5.60
CA VAL A 100 20.82 8.15 7.02
C VAL A 100 22.11 7.37 7.27
N PRO A 101 23.23 8.04 7.58
CA PRO A 101 24.50 7.37 7.82
C PRO A 101 24.35 6.24 8.85
N GLY A 102 24.84 5.05 8.50
CA GLY A 102 24.77 3.85 9.35
C GLY A 102 23.44 3.08 9.29
N PHE A 103 22.47 3.50 8.47
CA PHE A 103 21.20 2.80 8.30
C PHE A 103 21.10 2.19 6.90
N ASP A 104 21.17 0.86 6.81
CA ASP A 104 20.92 0.15 5.56
C ASP A 104 19.42 0.20 5.22
N ARG A 105 19.05 1.15 4.36
CA ARG A 105 17.67 1.34 3.90
C ARG A 105 17.29 0.36 2.79
N THR A 106 18.16 -0.55 2.36
CA THR A 106 17.70 -1.65 1.49
C THR A 106 16.59 -2.42 2.18
N ALA A 107 16.53 -2.43 3.52
CA ALA A 107 15.45 -2.91 4.40
C ALA A 107 14.34 -1.86 4.68
N SER A 108 13.92 -1.09 3.67
CA SER A 108 12.91 -0.02 3.84
C SER A 108 11.50 -0.48 3.42
N GLY A 109 10.63 -0.58 4.41
CA GLY A 109 9.20 -0.87 4.27
C GLY A 109 8.63 -1.22 5.64
N SER A 110 7.55 -0.57 6.06
CA SER A 110 6.97 -0.80 7.40
C SER A 110 6.57 -2.26 7.59
N THR A 111 6.08 -2.93 6.54
CA THR A 111 5.74 -4.36 6.56
C THR A 111 6.96 -5.25 6.82
N TRP A 112 8.08 -5.01 6.12
CA TRP A 112 9.34 -5.74 6.37
C TRP A 112 9.80 -5.56 7.81
N GLN A 113 9.74 -4.32 8.32
CA GLN A 113 10.16 -4.01 9.68
C GLN A 113 9.27 -4.69 10.73
N SER A 114 7.97 -4.79 10.49
CA SER A 114 7.06 -5.53 11.36
C SER A 114 7.38 -7.02 11.38
N LEU A 115 7.62 -7.65 10.22
CA LEU A 115 8.03 -9.06 10.16
C LEU A 115 9.40 -9.29 10.82
N ALA A 116 10.39 -8.44 10.53
CA ALA A 116 11.74 -8.55 11.07
C ALA A 116 11.79 -8.44 12.60
N ARG A 117 10.86 -7.67 13.20
CA ARG A 117 10.72 -7.54 14.66
C ARG A 117 9.81 -8.61 15.27
N GLY A 118 9.19 -9.48 14.47
CA GLY A 118 8.15 -10.40 14.94
C GLY A 118 6.97 -9.65 15.59
N ALA A 119 6.61 -8.47 15.06
CA ALA A 119 5.48 -7.72 15.57
C ALA A 119 4.22 -8.59 15.44
N GLY A 120 3.47 -8.79 16.53
CA GLY A 120 2.30 -9.69 16.56
C GLY A 120 1.13 -9.27 15.65
N SER A 121 1.30 -8.22 14.84
CA SER A 121 0.35 -7.80 13.81
C SER A 121 1.08 -7.13 12.64
N ILE A 122 0.45 -7.22 11.46
CA ILE A 122 0.85 -6.55 10.22
C ILE A 122 -0.38 -5.83 9.66
N GLU A 123 -0.16 -4.73 8.95
CA GLU A 123 -1.25 -3.91 8.40
C GLU A 123 -1.83 -4.49 7.10
N THR A 124 -1.27 -5.57 6.57
CA THR A 124 -1.63 -6.14 5.25
C THR A 124 -3.11 -6.46 5.11
N ASP A 125 -3.79 -6.87 6.18
CA ASP A 125 -5.25 -7.11 6.19
C ASP A 125 -6.07 -5.83 5.97
N TYR A 126 -5.54 -4.66 6.34
CA TYR A 126 -6.16 -3.36 6.08
C TYR A 126 -5.69 -2.72 4.77
N LEU A 127 -4.69 -3.31 4.12
CA LEU A 127 -4.08 -2.78 2.90
C LEU A 127 -4.50 -3.61 1.68
N ASN A 128 -3.96 -4.81 1.54
CA ASN A 128 -4.39 -5.75 0.51
C ASN A 128 -5.85 -6.16 0.74
N GLY A 129 -6.26 -6.34 2.01
CA GLY A 129 -7.63 -6.70 2.34
C GLY A 129 -8.67 -5.65 1.94
N GLU A 130 -8.33 -4.35 1.90
CA GLU A 130 -9.20 -3.31 1.34
C GLU A 130 -9.46 -3.57 -0.16
N ILE A 131 -8.41 -3.89 -0.92
CA ILE A 131 -8.53 -4.21 -2.35
C ILE A 131 -9.36 -5.48 -2.56
N LEU A 132 -9.18 -6.50 -1.72
CA LEU A 132 -9.98 -7.73 -1.79
C LEU A 132 -11.45 -7.49 -1.45
N LEU A 133 -11.73 -6.69 -0.41
CA LEU A 133 -13.09 -6.35 0.00
C LEU A 133 -13.80 -5.62 -1.14
N LEU A 134 -13.18 -4.55 -1.66
CA LEU A 134 -13.73 -3.78 -2.78
C LEU A 134 -13.88 -4.65 -4.03
N GLY A 135 -12.88 -5.47 -4.38
CA GLY A 135 -12.97 -6.40 -5.50
C GLY A 135 -14.14 -7.36 -5.35
N THR A 136 -14.34 -7.91 -4.15
CA THR A 136 -15.48 -8.80 -3.86
C THR A 136 -16.82 -8.08 -4.00
N LEU A 137 -16.96 -6.88 -3.43
CA LEU A 137 -18.19 -6.10 -3.48
C LEU A 137 -18.56 -5.67 -4.91
N HIS A 138 -17.57 -5.47 -5.77
CA HIS A 138 -17.75 -4.98 -7.14
C HIS A 138 -17.56 -6.05 -8.22
N GLY A 139 -17.34 -7.31 -7.85
CA GLY A 139 -17.19 -8.43 -8.79
C GLY A 139 -15.90 -8.40 -9.62
N VAL A 140 -14.84 -7.78 -9.10
CA VAL A 140 -13.52 -7.70 -9.75
C VAL A 140 -12.57 -8.70 -9.06
N PRO A 141 -12.02 -9.70 -9.78
CA PRO A 141 -11.05 -10.63 -9.21
C PRO A 141 -9.74 -9.94 -8.81
N THR A 142 -9.21 -10.29 -7.63
CA THR A 142 -7.94 -9.77 -7.09
C THR A 142 -6.98 -10.89 -6.62
N PRO A 143 -6.69 -11.90 -7.46
CA PRO A 143 -5.90 -13.07 -7.06
C PRO A 143 -4.45 -12.73 -6.64
N ILE A 144 -3.81 -11.73 -7.24
CA ILE A 144 -2.44 -11.32 -6.89
C ILE A 144 -2.42 -10.65 -5.52
N ASN A 145 -3.33 -9.70 -5.27
CA ASN A 145 -3.44 -9.07 -3.95
C ASN A 145 -3.72 -10.10 -2.86
N ARG A 146 -4.56 -11.11 -3.16
CA ARG A 146 -4.89 -12.18 -2.22
C ARG A 146 -3.68 -13.06 -1.93
N ALA A 147 -2.94 -13.48 -2.97
CA ALA A 147 -1.76 -14.30 -2.81
C ALA A 147 -0.68 -13.59 -1.95
N VAL A 148 -0.47 -12.30 -2.16
CA VAL A 148 0.46 -11.51 -1.35
C VAL A 148 -0.04 -11.39 0.09
N GLN A 149 -1.31 -11.07 0.32
CA GLN A 149 -1.87 -11.00 1.68
C GLN A 149 -1.67 -12.31 2.44
N ASP A 150 -2.12 -13.43 1.86
CA ASP A 150 -2.03 -14.74 2.48
C ASP A 150 -0.58 -15.11 2.78
N ARG A 151 0.34 -14.79 1.86
CA ARG A 151 1.76 -15.08 2.06
C ARG A 151 2.37 -14.28 3.21
N VAL A 152 2.13 -12.97 3.28
CA VAL A 152 2.66 -12.16 4.39
C VAL A 152 2.09 -12.62 5.72
N THR A 153 0.79 -12.93 5.78
CA THR A 153 0.15 -13.47 7.00
C THR A 153 0.76 -14.82 7.42
N ARG A 154 1.03 -15.72 6.47
CA ARG A 154 1.72 -16.99 6.77
C ARG A 154 3.14 -16.78 7.24
N MET A 155 3.89 -15.87 6.61
CA MET A 155 5.25 -15.56 7.06
C MET A 155 5.28 -15.09 8.52
N LEU A 156 4.28 -14.30 8.93
CA LEU A 156 4.16 -13.86 10.32
C LEU A 156 3.88 -15.04 11.28
N VAL A 157 2.91 -15.89 10.95
CA VAL A 157 2.52 -17.04 11.77
C VAL A 157 3.67 -18.05 11.90
N ASP A 158 4.35 -18.33 10.80
CA ASP A 158 5.38 -19.37 10.73
C ASP A 158 6.78 -18.85 11.15
N GLY A 159 6.92 -17.55 11.41
CA GLY A 159 8.22 -16.92 11.68
C GLY A 159 9.17 -16.98 10.49
N THR A 160 8.64 -17.02 9.27
CA THR A 160 9.43 -17.11 8.04
C THR A 160 10.25 -15.82 7.85
N PRO A 161 11.57 -15.91 7.57
CA PRO A 161 12.39 -14.72 7.39
C PRO A 161 11.84 -13.80 6.29
N PRO A 162 11.82 -12.47 6.48
CA PRO A 162 11.49 -11.54 5.42
C PRO A 162 12.38 -11.74 4.18
N ARG A 163 11.87 -11.44 2.98
CA ARG A 163 12.61 -11.53 1.70
C ARG A 163 13.08 -12.92 1.31
N SER A 164 12.48 -13.95 1.90
CA SER A 164 12.83 -15.34 1.62
C SER A 164 11.89 -16.03 0.63
N VAL A 165 10.77 -15.40 0.26
CA VAL A 165 9.75 -16.02 -0.60
C VAL A 165 10.00 -15.61 -2.06
N PRO A 166 10.31 -16.54 -2.96
CA PRO A 166 10.45 -16.26 -4.38
C PRO A 166 9.12 -15.77 -4.99
N PRO A 167 9.13 -14.78 -5.90
CA PRO A 167 7.93 -14.34 -6.61
C PRO A 167 7.18 -15.47 -7.33
N ALA A 168 7.88 -16.50 -7.83
CA ALA A 168 7.28 -17.68 -8.45
C ALA A 168 6.26 -18.39 -7.54
N GLU A 169 6.56 -18.53 -6.24
CA GLU A 169 5.62 -19.15 -5.30
C GLU A 169 4.35 -18.31 -5.09
N ILE A 170 4.48 -16.98 -5.18
CA ILE A 170 3.34 -16.07 -5.07
C ILE A 170 2.48 -16.16 -6.34
N PHE A 171 3.11 -16.25 -7.51
CA PHE A 171 2.38 -16.46 -8.76
C PHE A 171 1.65 -17.80 -8.80
N ASP A 172 2.24 -18.87 -8.29
CA ASP A 172 1.57 -20.17 -8.22
C ASP A 172 0.38 -20.15 -7.25
N LEU A 173 0.51 -19.45 -6.12
CA LEU A 173 -0.61 -19.21 -5.22
C LEU A 173 -1.71 -18.37 -5.90
N ALA A 174 -1.34 -17.31 -6.63
CA ALA A 174 -2.29 -16.49 -7.37
C ALA A 174 -3.03 -17.29 -8.46
N ARG A 175 -2.35 -18.21 -9.16
CA ARG A 175 -2.99 -19.14 -10.11
C ARG A 175 -4.01 -20.05 -9.42
N SER A 176 -3.73 -20.51 -8.20
CA SER A 176 -4.72 -21.27 -7.41
C SER A 176 -5.96 -20.44 -7.04
N TYR A 177 -5.85 -19.10 -7.11
CA TYR A 177 -6.93 -18.14 -6.90
C TYR A 177 -7.55 -17.63 -8.21
N GLY A 178 -7.16 -18.20 -9.35
CA GLY A 178 -7.74 -17.89 -10.66
C GLY A 178 -7.02 -16.79 -11.45
N ALA A 179 -5.76 -16.48 -11.15
CA ALA A 179 -4.97 -15.57 -12.00
C ALA A 179 -4.63 -16.21 -13.36
N GLU A 180 -4.82 -15.45 -14.44
CA GLU A 180 -4.39 -15.79 -15.81
C GLU A 180 -3.10 -15.04 -16.16
N ILE A 181 -1.96 -15.60 -15.77
CA ILE A 181 -0.61 -14.99 -15.86
C ILE A 181 0.46 -16.00 -16.30
#